data_AF-A0ABD5F1B3-F1
#
_entry.id   AF-A0ABD5F1B3-F1
#
_cell.length_a   1.000
_cell.length_b   1.000
_cell.length_c   1.000
_cell.angle_alpha   90.00
_cell.angle_beta   90.00
_cell.angle_gamma   90.00
#
_symmetry.space_group_name_H-M   'P 1'
#
loop_
_entity.id
_entity.type
_entity.pdbx_description
1 polymer ?
#
loop_
_entity_poly.entity_id
_entity_poly.type
_entity_poly.pdbx_seq_one_letter_code
_entity_poly.pdbx_strand_id
1 'polypeptide(L)'
;MDSSSAFERAHTDGVGQAALAAAGEISAVELLDAAITRVEATRSLNAVITDLFDRGRAQAAALDASGVLRNGRAGPLTGVP
;
A
#
# COMPACT_ATOMS: atom_id res chain seq x y z
N MET A 1 5.02 9.86 -5.27
CA MET A 1 5.85 9.75 -4.05
C MET A 1 7.29 9.59 -4.49
N ASP A 2 8.27 10.15 -3.78
CA ASP A 2 9.70 9.91 -4.08
C ASP A 2 10.20 8.64 -3.38
N SER A 3 11.41 8.16 -3.73
CA SER A 3 11.93 6.93 -3.16
C SER A 3 12.14 7.03 -1.64
N SER A 4 12.61 8.16 -1.10
CA SER A 4 12.87 8.31 0.34
C SER A 4 11.59 8.14 1.16
N SER A 5 10.53 8.85 0.77
CA SER A 5 9.22 8.76 1.42
C SER A 5 8.59 7.37 1.25
N ALA A 6 8.85 6.69 0.13
CA ALA A 6 8.42 5.30 -0.05
C ALA A 6 9.14 4.33 0.92
N PHE A 7 10.42 4.54 1.21
CA PHE A 7 11.18 3.74 2.19
C PHE A 7 10.79 4.02 3.63
N GLU A 8 10.46 5.27 4.00
CA GLU A 8 9.93 5.59 5.32
C GLU A 8 8.67 4.77 5.63
N ARG A 9 7.78 4.57 4.64
CA ARG A 9 6.57 3.75 4.81
C ARG A 9 6.85 2.29 5.13
N ALA A 10 8.04 1.76 4.81
CA ALA A 10 8.42 0.39 5.16
C ALA A 10 8.76 0.21 6.65
N HIS A 11 9.01 1.30 7.38
CA HIS A 11 9.27 1.24 8.82
C HIS A 11 7.98 1.12 9.64
N THR A 12 6.82 1.36 9.01
CA THR A 12 5.51 1.07 9.60
C THR A 12 5.11 -0.36 9.27
N ASP A 13 4.83 -1.17 10.29
CA ASP A 13 4.34 -2.53 10.09
C ASP A 13 2.93 -2.56 9.44
N GLY A 14 2.49 -3.75 9.01
CA GLY A 14 1.21 -3.90 8.31
C GLY A 14 -0.01 -3.44 9.13
N VAL A 15 0.02 -3.59 10.46
CA VAL A 15 -1.08 -3.14 11.33
C VAL A 15 -1.06 -1.60 11.42
N GLY A 16 0.12 -1.00 11.54
CA GLY A 16 0.28 0.45 11.51
C GLY A 16 -0.15 1.06 10.17
N GLN A 17 0.20 0.42 9.05
CA GLN A 17 -0.24 0.87 7.73
C GLN A 17 -1.76 0.78 7.58
N ALA A 18 -2.38 -0.32 8.04
CA ALA A 18 -3.84 -0.45 8.06
C ALA A 18 -4.50 0.63 8.93
N ALA A 19 -3.91 0.96 10.09
CA ALA A 19 -4.41 2.02 10.96
C ALA A 19 -4.35 3.40 10.29
N LEU A 20 -3.24 3.74 9.62
CA LEU A 20 -3.11 4.99 8.86
C LEU A 20 -4.14 5.08 7.73
N ALA A 21 -4.37 3.98 7.00
CA ALA A 21 -5.36 3.93 5.93
C ALA A 21 -6.79 4.06 6.46
N ALA A 22 -7.10 3.41 7.59
CA ALA A 22 -8.39 3.51 8.26
C ALA A 22 -8.66 4.91 8.84
N ALA A 23 -7.62 5.58 9.35
CA ALA A 23 -7.67 6.97 9.78
C ALA A 23 -7.78 7.96 8.61
N GLY A 24 -7.51 7.51 7.38
CA GLY A 24 -7.52 8.33 6.18
C GLY A 24 -6.32 9.26 6.04
N GLU A 25 -5.26 9.02 6.82
CA GLU A 25 -3.97 9.74 6.73
C GLU A 25 -3.20 9.37 5.45
N ILE A 26 -3.52 8.22 4.87
CA ILE A 26 -2.98 7.73 3.60
C ILE A 26 -4.05 6.91 2.87
N SER A 27 -4.05 6.92 1.54
CA SER A 27 -4.91 6.05 0.73
C SER A 27 -4.30 4.67 0.49
N ALA A 28 -5.13 3.68 0.15
CA ALA A 28 -4.61 2.36 -0.26
C ALA A 28 -3.75 2.46 -1.53
N VAL A 29 -4.13 3.34 -2.47
CA VAL A 29 -3.32 3.60 -3.67
C VAL A 29 -1.95 4.17 -3.32
N GLU A 30 -1.87 5.11 -2.37
CA GLU A 30 -0.60 5.71 -1.94
C GLU A 30 0.31 4.70 -1.24
N LEU A 31 -0.25 3.80 -0.42
CA LEU A 31 0.51 2.70 0.18
C LEU A 31 1.06 1.73 -0.86
N LEU A 32 0.24 1.36 -1.83
CA LEU A 32 0.66 0.46 -2.91
C LEU A 32 1.76 1.10 -3.78
N ASP A 33 1.59 2.36 -4.19
CA ASP A 33 2.60 3.04 -5.01
C ASP A 33 3.93 3.19 -4.25
N ALA A 34 3.88 3.39 -2.93
CA ALA A 34 5.08 3.35 -2.09
C ALA A 34 5.76 1.96 -2.13
N ALA A 35 4.97 0.87 -2.04
CA ALA A 35 5.49 -0.49 -2.12
C ALA A 35 6.11 -0.80 -3.49
N ILE A 36 5.43 -0.41 -4.59
CA ILE A 36 5.93 -0.57 -5.95
C ILE A 36 7.23 0.21 -6.14
N THR A 37 7.29 1.45 -5.66
CA THR A 37 8.52 2.28 -5.73
C THR A 37 9.70 1.58 -5.06
N ARG A 38 9.49 0.94 -3.90
CA ARG A 38 10.55 0.17 -3.22
C ARG A 38 10.96 -1.07 -4.00
N VAL A 39 9.99 -1.80 -4.58
CA VAL A 39 10.28 -2.97 -5.44
C VAL A 39 11.13 -2.54 -6.62
N GLU A 40 10.77 -1.46 -7.31
CA GLU A 40 11.55 -0.94 -8.45
C GLU A 40 12.96 -0.51 -8.05
N ALA A 41 13.09 0.18 -6.92
CA ALA A 41 14.39 0.61 -6.39
C ALA A 41 15.30 -0.58 -5.97
N THR A 42 14.74 -1.77 -5.77
CA THR A 42 15.45 -2.95 -5.24
C THR A 42 15.45 -4.14 -6.20
N ARG A 43 15.19 -3.94 -7.50
CA ARG A 43 15.16 -5.00 -8.53
C ARG A 43 16.44 -5.84 -8.60
N SER A 44 17.60 -5.27 -8.27
CA SER A 44 18.88 -5.98 -8.21
C SER A 44 18.91 -7.12 -7.19
N LEU A 45 18.02 -7.13 -6.20
CA LEU A 45 17.85 -8.24 -5.26
C LEU A 45 17.27 -9.50 -5.91
N ASN A 46 16.64 -9.37 -7.09
CA ASN A 46 16.01 -10.47 -7.82
C ASN A 46 14.98 -11.26 -6.98
N ALA A 47 14.22 -10.55 -6.12
CA ALA A 47 13.27 -11.15 -5.18
C ALA A 47 11.82 -11.23 -5.71
N VAL A 48 11.47 -10.48 -6.75
CA VAL A 48 10.13 -10.44 -7.35
C VAL A 48 10.20 -11.00 -8.76
N ILE A 49 9.45 -12.09 -9.01
CA ILE A 49 9.47 -12.82 -10.28
C ILE A 49 8.34 -12.43 -11.24
N THR A 50 7.24 -11.89 -10.71
CA THR A 50 6.05 -11.53 -11.50
C THR A 50 5.39 -10.30 -10.90
N ASP A 51 5.18 -9.29 -11.73
CA ASP A 51 4.52 -8.07 -11.29
C ASP A 51 3.01 -8.17 -11.46
N LEU A 52 2.26 -7.85 -10.40
CA LEU A 52 0.80 -7.74 -10.40
C LEU A 52 0.33 -6.30 -10.15
N PHE A 53 1.15 -5.32 -10.52
CA PHE A 53 0.94 -3.92 -10.15
C PHE A 53 -0.40 -3.37 -10.64
N ASP A 54 -0.80 -3.65 -11.87
CA ASP A 54 -2.08 -3.14 -12.40
C ASP A 54 -3.28 -3.73 -11.66
N ARG A 55 -3.21 -5.02 -11.32
CA ARG A 55 -4.23 -5.66 -10.48
C ARG A 55 -4.25 -5.04 -9.09
N GLY A 56 -3.09 -4.83 -8.48
CA GLY A 56 -2.96 -4.17 -7.18
C GLY A 56 -3.57 -2.78 -7.21
N ARG A 57 -3.26 -1.97 -8.23
CA ARG A 57 -3.79 -0.60 -8.38
C ARG A 57 -5.30 -0.59 -8.52
N ALA A 58 -5.86 -1.51 -9.32
CA ALA A 58 -7.30 -1.66 -9.45
C ALA A 58 -7.97 -2.01 -8.12
N GLN A 59 -7.38 -2.93 -7.34
CA GLN A 59 -7.90 -3.31 -6.02
C GLN A 59 -7.79 -2.17 -5.00
N ALA A 60 -6.66 -1.47 -4.95
CA ALA A 60 -6.47 -0.33 -4.07
C ALA A 60 -7.46 0.82 -4.38
N ALA A 61 -7.62 1.16 -5.66
CA ALA A 61 -8.59 2.17 -6.09
C ALA A 61 -10.03 1.77 -5.74
N ALA A 62 -10.39 0.49 -5.89
CA ALA A 62 -11.71 0.00 -5.49
C ALA A 62 -11.92 0.08 -3.98
N LEU A 63 -10.90 -0.21 -3.17
CA LEU A 63 -10.95 -0.06 -1.72
C LEU A 63 -11.17 1.39 -1.30
N ASP A 64 -10.37 2.32 -1.84
CA ASP A 64 -10.50 3.75 -1.58
C ASP A 64 -11.88 4.27 -1.98
N ALA A 65 -12.38 3.90 -3.17
CA ALA A 65 -13.69 4.30 -3.66
C ALA A 65 -14.86 3.72 -2.84
N SER A 66 -14.70 2.50 -2.31
CA SER A 66 -15.74 1.86 -1.49
C SER A 66 -15.93 2.51 -0.11
N GLY A 67 -14.92 3.23 0.38
CA GLY A 67 -14.88 3.79 1.73
C GLY A 67 -14.79 2.75 2.86
N VAL A 68 -14.58 1.47 2.55
CA VAL A 68 -14.55 0.38 3.54
C VAL A 68 -13.47 0.55 4.60
N LEU A 69 -12.37 1.22 4.24
CA LEU A 69 -11.27 1.52 5.17
C LEU A 69 -11.72 2.41 6.33
N ARG A 70 -12.68 3.30 6.09
CA ARG A 70 -13.04 4.39 7.03
C ARG A 70 -14.38 4.18 7.74
N ASN A 71 -15.13 3.15 7.37
CA ASN A 71 -16.48 2.91 7.89
C ASN A 71 -16.53 1.88 9.04
N GLY A 72 -15.38 1.50 9.59
CA GLY A 72 -15.26 0.53 10.69
C GLY A 72 -15.52 -0.93 10.28
N ARG A 73 -15.67 -1.22 8.99
CA ARG A 73 -15.87 -2.59 8.47
C ARG A 73 -14.61 -3.20 7.85
N ALA A 74 -13.52 -2.47 7.82
CA ALA A 74 -12.22 -2.97 7.38
C ALA A 74 -11.75 -4.11 8.30
N GLY A 75 -11.35 -5.23 7.69
CA GLY A 75 -10.54 -6.24 8.38
C GLY A 75 -9.15 -5.71 8.73
N PRO A 76 -8.42 -6.38 9.63
CA PRO A 76 -7.18 -5.87 10.24
C PRO A 76 -6.03 -5.57 9.26
N LEU A 77 -6.07 -6.10 8.04
CA LEU A 77 -5.06 -5.89 6.99
C LEU A 77 -5.65 -5.32 5.70
N THR A 78 -6.86 -4.74 5.77
CA THR A 78 -7.48 -4.14 4.58
C THR A 78 -6.66 -2.93 4.13
N GLY A 79 -6.20 -2.91 2.88
CA GLY A 79 -5.41 -1.81 2.33
C GLY A 79 -3.88 -1.95 2.50
N VAL A 80 -3.41 -3.07 3.08
CA VAL A 80 -1.97 -3.35 3.25
C VAL A 80 -1.40 -4.04 1.99
N PRO A 81 -0.30 -3.52 1.40
CA PRO A 81 0.33 -4.08 0.20
C PRO A 81 1.32 -5.23 0.45
#